data_AF-A0A1Y0MA48-F1
#
_entry.id   AF-A0A1Y0MA48-F1
#
_cell.length_a   1.000
_cell.length_b   1.000
_cell.length_c   1.000
_cell.angle_alpha   90.00
_cell.angle_beta   90.00
_cell.angle_gamma   90.00
#
_symmetry.space_group_name_H-M   'P 1'
#
loop_
_entity.id
_entity.type
_entity.pdbx_description
1 polymer ?
#
loop_
_entity_poly.entity_id
_entity_poly.type
_entity_poly.pdbx_seq_one_letter_code
_entity_poly.pdbx_strand_id
1 'polypeptide(L)'
;MSKIISGFSKLTKEEKIKWLAANYFKNQPESVGIIKQYWNIDNDLQELHDDFIENTISNFYMPYGIAPNFVINNRTYAIPMVVEESSVVAAASLVGKFWSTRGGFKTTVIGTTKIGQVHFMFAGDKTELENYFNKNKTDLFAATASITKNMEKRGGGILDIKLVDKTYKLPNYYQLHITFETKDSMGANFINSCLEVIAKKFEREDIEIVMSILSNYVPECLVRAEVSCKIEELGGENPQKFAEKFYQAVQIAEVEPYRAVTHNKGIMNGIDSVVLATGNDFRAVEAGAHAYASRSGEYRSLSHCSINDGIFKFWIELPLALGTVGGLTALHPMAKLSLEMLQKPSASTLMQIMAAAGLAQNFAALRALTTKGIQHGHMKMHLQNILNQLGVTDAEKIEITNYFDKRTVSHSAVVTKFNELRKLRIHWVDFLNIDAVRSKLSTLKVDDKPVFGKMNGQQMVEHLSAVTQIANGNWDVEIFVSDDKTSRRKPFLNTENELQAGFKASFLSEEPSDLKFESIEDAIDDLIGQIQFFVKVFAEDKNNTVVHPFFGELDYEYWKKFQVKHFTHHFKQFKLV
;
A
#
# COMPACT_ATOMS: atom_id res chain seq x y z
N MET A 1 -14.19 -9.23 -33.52
CA MET A 1 -13.03 -8.65 -34.25
C MET A 1 -11.75 -9.11 -33.60
N SER A 2 -10.68 -9.27 -34.37
CA SER A 2 -9.35 -9.57 -33.82
C SER A 2 -8.92 -8.44 -32.88
N LYS A 3 -8.43 -8.80 -31.69
CA LYS A 3 -7.84 -7.84 -30.75
C LYS A 3 -6.40 -7.46 -31.11
N ILE A 4 -5.86 -8.03 -32.18
CA ILE A 4 -4.53 -7.72 -32.71
C ILE A 4 -4.66 -6.48 -33.60
N ILE A 5 -3.90 -5.43 -33.27
CA ILE A 5 -3.90 -4.15 -33.99
C ILE A 5 -2.53 -3.88 -34.62
N SER A 6 -2.52 -3.43 -35.87
CA SER A 6 -1.34 -2.89 -36.54
C SER A 6 -1.42 -1.36 -36.59
N GLY A 7 -0.28 -0.69 -36.45
CA GLY A 7 -0.20 0.78 -36.52
C GLY A 7 -0.74 1.53 -35.29
N PHE A 8 -0.85 0.89 -34.13
CA PHE A 8 -1.34 1.53 -32.89
C PHE A 8 -0.58 2.80 -32.52
N SER A 9 0.73 2.85 -32.77
CA SER A 9 1.56 4.04 -32.52
C SER A 9 1.15 5.26 -33.33
N LYS A 10 0.54 5.08 -34.51
CA LYS A 10 0.07 6.14 -35.39
C LYS A 10 -1.27 6.74 -34.94
N LEU A 11 -1.98 6.07 -34.03
CA LEU A 11 -3.24 6.58 -33.49
C LEU A 11 -2.99 7.77 -32.57
N THR A 12 -3.92 8.72 -32.60
CA THR A 12 -4.01 9.79 -31.60
C THR A 12 -4.28 9.21 -30.21
N LYS A 13 -4.02 9.98 -29.16
CA LYS A 13 -4.25 9.56 -27.77
C LYS A 13 -5.71 9.15 -27.51
N GLU A 14 -6.67 9.93 -28.03
CA GLU A 14 -8.10 9.62 -27.95
C GLU A 14 -8.46 8.33 -28.71
N GLU A 15 -7.90 8.10 -29.91
CA GLU A 15 -8.13 6.87 -30.66
C GLU A 15 -7.54 5.64 -29.98
N LYS A 16 -6.36 5.77 -29.36
CA LYS A 16 -5.75 4.71 -28.53
C LYS A 16 -6.69 4.30 -27.40
N ILE A 17 -7.25 5.29 -26.68
CA ILE A 17 -8.18 5.06 -25.57
C ILE A 17 -9.50 4.45 -26.06
N LYS A 18 -10.06 4.98 -27.15
CA LYS A 18 -11.28 4.45 -27.76
C LYS A 18 -11.12 3.00 -28.18
N TRP A 19 -9.99 2.66 -28.82
CA TRP A 19 -9.68 1.30 -29.20
C TRP A 19 -9.54 0.40 -27.97
N LEU A 20 -8.83 0.85 -26.92
CA LEU A 20 -8.67 0.10 -25.68
C LEU A 20 -10.03 -0.17 -25.00
N ALA A 21 -10.87 0.87 -24.89
CA ALA A 21 -12.19 0.77 -24.29
C ALA A 21 -13.10 -0.19 -25.05
N ALA A 22 -13.15 -0.10 -26.38
CA ALA A 22 -13.99 -0.95 -27.21
C ALA A 22 -13.61 -2.45 -27.12
N ASN A 23 -12.34 -2.77 -26.86
CA ASN A 23 -11.82 -4.14 -26.96
C ASN A 23 -11.55 -4.82 -25.61
N TYR A 24 -11.33 -4.05 -24.53
CA TYR A 24 -10.86 -4.59 -23.24
C TYR A 24 -11.69 -4.17 -22.03
N PHE A 25 -12.53 -3.13 -22.12
CA PHE A 25 -13.35 -2.69 -20.99
C PHE A 25 -14.82 -3.02 -21.18
N LYS A 26 -15.44 -3.56 -20.12
CA LYS A 26 -16.89 -3.84 -20.10
C LYS A 26 -17.71 -2.56 -19.87
N ASN A 27 -17.24 -1.68 -18.99
CA ASN A 27 -17.88 -0.40 -18.67
C ASN A 27 -17.07 0.76 -19.27
N GLN A 28 -17.28 1.03 -20.55
CA GLN A 28 -16.44 1.96 -21.33
C GLN A 28 -16.44 3.40 -20.78
N PRO A 29 -17.58 4.03 -20.44
CA PRO A 29 -17.58 5.41 -19.97
C PRO A 29 -16.81 5.60 -18.66
N GLU A 30 -16.94 4.67 -17.72
CA GLU A 30 -16.24 4.71 -16.44
C GLU A 30 -14.73 4.55 -16.62
N SER A 31 -14.30 3.53 -17.40
CA SER A 31 -12.87 3.29 -17.64
C SER A 31 -12.19 4.44 -18.37
N VAL A 32 -12.86 5.04 -19.36
CA VAL A 32 -12.36 6.24 -20.06
C VAL A 32 -12.29 7.43 -19.11
N GLY A 33 -13.29 7.59 -18.23
CA GLY A 33 -13.28 8.62 -17.18
C GLY A 33 -12.08 8.51 -16.25
N ILE A 34 -11.76 7.31 -15.77
CA ILE A 34 -10.59 7.06 -14.90
C ILE A 34 -9.29 7.40 -15.64
N ILE A 35 -9.12 6.99 -16.89
CA ILE A 35 -7.92 7.32 -17.68
C ILE A 35 -7.73 8.83 -17.79
N LYS A 36 -8.80 9.58 -18.09
CA LYS A 36 -8.75 11.03 -18.22
C LYS A 36 -8.60 11.76 -16.88
N GLN A 37 -9.01 11.15 -15.77
CA GLN A 37 -8.90 11.75 -14.43
C GLN A 37 -7.44 12.07 -14.04
N TYR A 38 -6.48 11.31 -14.57
CA TYR A 38 -5.06 11.49 -14.28
C TYR A 38 -4.34 12.37 -15.31
N TRP A 39 -5.07 13.03 -16.22
CA TRP A 39 -4.48 14.01 -17.11
C TRP A 39 -4.25 15.32 -16.36
N ASN A 40 -3.16 16.02 -16.71
CA ASN A 40 -2.96 17.38 -16.25
C ASN A 40 -3.99 18.31 -16.91
N ILE A 41 -4.49 19.28 -16.14
CA ILE A 41 -5.37 20.34 -16.66
C ILE A 41 -4.59 21.26 -17.60
N ASP A 42 -3.30 21.45 -17.30
CA ASP A 42 -2.35 22.16 -18.16
C ASP A 42 -1.96 21.26 -19.34
N ASN A 43 -2.35 21.67 -20.55
CA ASN A 43 -2.12 20.92 -21.77
C ASN A 43 -0.64 20.86 -22.16
N ASP A 44 0.12 21.93 -21.97
CA ASP A 44 1.55 21.96 -22.30
C ASP A 44 2.33 21.03 -21.37
N LEU A 45 1.94 21.00 -20.09
CA LEU A 45 2.49 20.04 -19.13
C LEU A 45 2.09 18.59 -19.48
N GLN A 46 0.85 18.36 -19.91
CA GLN A 46 0.43 17.02 -20.34
C GLN A 46 1.16 16.56 -21.60
N GLU A 47 1.36 17.44 -22.58
CA GLU A 47 2.10 17.16 -23.80
C GLU A 47 3.56 16.82 -23.47
N LEU A 48 4.21 17.59 -22.60
CA LEU A 48 5.55 17.29 -22.09
C LEU A 48 5.63 15.87 -21.49
N HIS A 49 4.64 15.47 -20.70
CA HIS A 49 4.59 14.13 -20.10
C HIS A 49 4.33 13.04 -21.15
N ASP A 50 3.54 13.35 -22.17
CA ASP A 50 3.26 12.42 -23.26
C ASP A 50 4.50 12.17 -24.13
N ASP A 51 5.41 13.14 -24.23
CA ASP A 51 6.68 13.03 -24.96
C ASP A 51 7.77 12.21 -24.22
N PHE A 52 7.54 11.82 -22.97
CA PHE A 52 8.55 11.05 -22.21
C PHE A 52 8.71 9.61 -22.71
N ILE A 53 7.63 8.98 -23.19
CA ILE A 53 7.61 7.62 -23.74
C ILE A 53 6.55 7.50 -24.84
N GLU A 54 6.57 6.41 -25.60
CA GLU A 54 5.58 6.19 -26.65
C GLU A 54 4.25 5.65 -26.10
N ASN A 55 3.17 5.81 -26.88
CA ASN A 55 1.85 5.21 -26.61
C ASN A 55 1.22 5.59 -25.26
N THR A 56 1.56 6.76 -24.72
CA THR A 56 0.95 7.29 -23.49
C THR A 56 -0.55 7.48 -23.66
N ILE A 57 -1.31 7.06 -22.65
CA ILE A 57 -2.76 7.28 -22.56
C ILE A 57 -3.17 8.02 -21.30
N SER A 58 -2.29 8.06 -20.28
CA SER A 58 -2.52 8.70 -18.99
C SER A 58 -1.21 8.81 -18.23
N ASN A 59 -1.18 9.66 -17.20
CA ASN A 59 -0.14 9.63 -16.19
C ASN A 59 -0.44 8.55 -15.13
N PHE A 60 0.60 8.10 -14.43
CA PHE A 60 0.50 7.29 -13.22
C PHE A 60 1.26 8.00 -12.10
N TYR A 61 0.54 8.42 -11.07
CA TYR A 61 1.15 9.16 -9.96
C TYR A 61 1.62 8.21 -8.86
N MET A 62 2.86 8.42 -8.40
CA MET A 62 3.41 7.82 -7.18
C MET A 62 3.56 8.90 -6.11
N PRO A 63 3.35 8.59 -4.82
CA PRO A 63 3.51 9.56 -3.74
C PRO A 63 4.91 10.17 -3.73
N TYR A 64 4.97 11.50 -3.62
CA TYR A 64 6.20 12.27 -3.49
C TYR A 64 6.33 12.73 -2.03
N GLY A 65 7.28 12.17 -1.30
CA GLY A 65 7.58 12.47 0.10
C GLY A 65 8.93 13.16 0.29
N ILE A 66 9.18 13.62 1.51
CA ILE A 66 10.43 14.29 1.89
C ILE A 66 10.94 13.70 3.21
N ALA A 67 12.22 13.34 3.25
CA ALA A 67 12.92 12.93 4.46
C ALA A 67 13.92 14.01 4.92
N PRO A 68 13.57 14.83 5.94
CA PRO A 68 14.42 15.92 6.42
C PRO A 68 15.54 15.43 7.35
N ASN A 69 16.42 16.37 7.73
CA ASN A 69 17.46 16.22 8.76
C ASN A 69 18.65 15.33 8.37
N PHE A 70 18.87 15.06 7.09
CA PHE A 70 20.09 14.37 6.66
C PHE A 70 21.27 15.33 6.77
N VAL A 71 22.26 15.01 7.61
CA VAL A 71 23.54 15.73 7.66
C VAL A 71 24.57 14.86 6.95
N ILE A 72 25.00 15.26 5.76
CA ILE A 72 25.93 14.52 4.91
C ILE A 72 27.16 15.39 4.65
N ASN A 73 28.35 14.93 5.06
CA ASN A 73 29.60 15.70 5.00
C ASN A 73 29.43 17.12 5.56
N ASN A 74 28.79 17.24 6.74
CA ASN A 74 28.48 18.50 7.43
C ASN A 74 27.52 19.46 6.70
N ARG A 75 26.80 18.99 5.68
CA ARG A 75 25.74 19.76 5.01
C ARG A 75 24.38 19.14 5.27
N THR A 76 23.39 19.98 5.55
CA THR A 76 22.01 19.55 5.81
C THR A 76 21.23 19.44 4.51
N TYR A 77 20.49 18.35 4.35
CA TYR A 77 19.62 18.09 3.21
C TYR A 77 18.22 17.67 3.66
N ALA A 78 17.23 18.02 2.84
CA ALA A 78 15.92 17.39 2.80
C ALA A 78 15.88 16.48 1.57
N ILE A 79 15.71 15.18 1.78
CA ILE A 79 15.82 14.18 0.71
C ILE A 79 14.45 13.96 0.08
N PRO A 80 14.23 14.29 -1.20
CA PRO A 80 12.99 13.96 -1.89
C PRO A 80 12.95 12.47 -2.22
N MET A 81 11.80 11.83 -2.02
CA MET A 81 11.60 10.38 -2.17
C MET A 81 10.27 10.10 -2.85
N VAL A 82 10.27 9.42 -4.00
CA VAL A 82 9.06 8.96 -4.69
C VAL A 82 8.92 7.46 -4.52
N VAL A 83 7.92 7.01 -3.76
CA VAL A 83 7.74 5.60 -3.40
C VAL A 83 6.30 5.33 -2.95
N GLU A 84 5.77 4.18 -3.29
CA GLU A 84 4.43 3.71 -2.91
C GLU A 84 4.42 2.96 -1.57
N GLU A 85 5.56 2.35 -1.22
CA GLU A 85 5.68 1.55 0.00
C GLU A 85 5.58 2.40 1.28
N SER A 86 4.66 2.00 2.16
CA SER A 86 4.45 2.65 3.44
C SER A 86 5.71 2.59 4.31
N SER A 87 5.84 3.57 5.21
CA SER A 87 6.93 3.70 6.18
C SER A 87 8.35 3.95 5.62
N VAL A 88 8.59 3.84 4.31
CA VAL A 88 9.92 4.08 3.72
C VAL A 88 10.43 5.50 4.03
N VAL A 89 9.65 6.52 3.68
CA VAL A 89 10.01 7.93 3.92
C VAL A 89 10.12 8.25 5.42
N ALA A 90 9.24 7.66 6.24
CA ALA A 90 9.26 7.85 7.69
C ALA A 90 10.51 7.25 8.34
N ALA A 91 10.92 6.05 7.89
CA ALA A 91 12.13 5.37 8.33
C ALA A 91 13.39 6.18 7.98
N ALA A 92 13.49 6.64 6.73
CA ALA A 92 14.59 7.52 6.30
C ALA A 92 14.63 8.82 7.13
N SER A 93 13.50 9.47 7.37
CA SER A 93 13.40 10.69 8.19
C SER A 93 13.87 10.47 9.63
N LEU A 94 13.43 9.37 10.25
CA LEU A 94 13.80 9.00 11.62
C LEU A 94 15.32 8.78 11.73
N VAL A 95 15.90 8.09 10.76
CA VAL A 95 17.33 7.76 10.77
C VAL A 95 18.19 8.97 10.40
N GLY A 96 17.74 9.81 9.46
CA GLY A 96 18.37 11.10 9.17
C GLY A 96 18.50 11.94 10.45
N LYS A 97 17.40 12.11 11.18
CA LYS A 97 17.40 12.82 12.47
C LYS A 97 18.23 12.13 13.55
N PHE A 98 18.23 10.80 13.59
CA PHE A 98 19.01 10.03 14.56
C PHE A 98 20.52 10.28 14.37
N TRP A 99 21.02 10.22 13.14
CA TRP A 99 22.43 10.44 12.86
C TRP A 99 22.83 11.91 12.82
N SER A 100 21.89 12.85 12.64
CA SER A 100 22.20 14.29 12.60
C SER A 100 22.90 14.80 13.87
N THR A 101 22.64 14.19 15.02
CA THR A 101 23.29 14.54 16.31
C THR A 101 24.42 13.59 16.69
N ARG A 102 24.81 12.67 15.80
CA ARG A 102 25.80 11.60 16.02
C ARG A 102 26.84 11.58 14.90
N GLY A 103 27.29 12.78 14.51
CA GLY A 103 28.31 12.97 13.47
C GLY A 103 27.82 12.96 12.02
N GLY A 104 26.53 12.67 11.78
CA GLY A 104 25.96 12.60 10.43
C GLY A 104 26.53 11.45 9.59
N PHE A 105 26.23 11.50 8.30
CA PHE A 105 26.76 10.59 7.29
C PHE A 105 28.08 11.15 6.72
N LYS A 106 29.12 10.33 6.70
CA LYS A 106 30.36 10.61 5.98
C LYS A 106 30.34 9.85 4.66
N THR A 107 30.63 10.54 3.57
CA THR A 107 30.53 9.94 2.23
C THR A 107 31.74 10.31 1.38
N THR A 108 32.14 9.40 0.50
CA THR A 108 33.31 9.58 -0.38
C THR A 108 33.03 8.88 -1.70
N VAL A 109 33.24 9.59 -2.81
CA VAL A 109 33.21 8.99 -4.14
C VAL A 109 34.57 8.35 -4.39
N ILE A 110 34.58 7.05 -4.63
CA ILE A 110 35.79 6.25 -4.86
C ILE A 110 36.16 6.30 -6.35
N GLY A 111 35.15 6.28 -7.24
CA GLY A 111 35.36 6.43 -8.67
C GLY A 111 34.08 6.78 -9.43
N THR A 112 34.24 7.27 -10.65
CA THR A 112 33.15 7.72 -11.54
C THR A 112 33.19 7.07 -12.91
N THR A 113 34.13 6.14 -13.11
CA THR A 113 34.39 5.50 -14.39
C THR A 113 33.21 4.65 -14.84
N LYS A 114 32.73 4.90 -16.05
CA LYS A 114 31.70 4.11 -16.71
C LYS A 114 32.31 3.29 -17.83
N ILE A 115 31.62 2.25 -18.28
CA ILE A 115 32.14 1.34 -19.30
C ILE A 115 31.14 1.09 -20.42
N GLY A 116 31.69 0.78 -21.60
CA GLY A 116 30.96 0.36 -22.78
C GLY A 116 31.79 -0.61 -23.60
N GLN A 117 31.12 -1.44 -24.38
CA GLN A 117 31.75 -2.54 -25.08
C GLN A 117 31.33 -2.61 -26.54
N VAL A 118 32.29 -2.91 -27.42
CA VAL A 118 32.03 -3.42 -28.76
C VAL A 118 32.34 -4.91 -28.74
N HIS A 119 31.34 -5.74 -29.00
CA HIS A 119 31.39 -7.19 -29.01
C HIS A 119 31.54 -7.65 -30.46
N PHE A 120 32.53 -8.49 -30.75
CA PHE A 120 32.76 -8.96 -32.12
C PHE A 120 33.34 -10.36 -32.17
N MET A 121 33.15 -11.02 -33.31
CA MET A 121 33.70 -12.34 -33.62
C MET A 121 34.87 -12.20 -34.59
N PHE A 122 35.95 -12.95 -34.34
CA PHE A 122 37.14 -12.99 -35.17
C PHE A 122 37.78 -14.37 -35.10
N ALA A 123 37.87 -15.06 -36.23
CA ALA A 123 38.38 -16.43 -36.33
C ALA A 123 39.85 -16.53 -36.81
N GLY A 124 40.50 -15.39 -37.04
CA GLY A 124 41.88 -15.31 -37.53
C GLY A 124 42.93 -15.42 -36.41
N ASP A 125 44.17 -15.01 -36.75
CA ASP A 125 45.28 -15.05 -35.81
C ASP A 125 45.21 -13.93 -34.76
N LYS A 126 45.34 -14.30 -33.48
CA LYS A 126 45.23 -13.37 -32.35
C LYS A 126 46.29 -12.27 -32.39
N THR A 127 47.53 -12.59 -32.76
CA THR A 127 48.62 -11.62 -32.81
C THR A 127 48.39 -10.62 -33.95
N GLU A 128 47.82 -11.06 -35.07
CA GLU A 128 47.36 -10.16 -36.13
C GLU A 128 46.31 -9.15 -35.63
N LEU A 129 45.30 -9.62 -34.89
CA LEU A 129 44.27 -8.76 -34.32
C LEU A 129 44.84 -7.76 -33.30
N GLU A 130 45.76 -8.20 -32.44
CA GLU A 130 46.44 -7.33 -31.48
C GLU A 130 47.25 -6.24 -32.19
N ASN A 131 47.98 -6.59 -33.26
CA ASN A 131 48.72 -5.63 -34.08
C ASN A 131 47.79 -4.66 -34.80
N TYR A 132 46.68 -5.16 -35.35
CA TYR A 132 45.65 -4.33 -35.98
C TYR A 132 45.06 -3.34 -34.99
N PHE A 133 44.69 -3.79 -33.79
CA PHE A 133 44.18 -2.93 -32.73
C PHE A 133 45.19 -1.86 -32.32
N ASN A 134 46.44 -2.24 -32.03
CA ASN A 134 47.47 -1.30 -31.60
C ASN A 134 47.78 -0.24 -32.67
N LYS A 135 47.80 -0.64 -33.95
CA LYS A 135 47.98 0.27 -35.08
C LYS A 135 46.83 1.28 -35.21
N ASN A 136 45.59 0.85 -34.99
CA ASN A 136 44.39 1.67 -35.19
C ASN A 136 43.92 2.39 -33.93
N LYS A 137 44.48 2.10 -32.73
CA LYS A 137 43.97 2.64 -31.46
C LYS A 137 43.84 4.17 -31.47
N THR A 138 44.84 4.89 -31.96
CA THR A 138 44.79 6.36 -32.09
C THR A 138 43.69 6.83 -33.03
N ASP A 139 43.47 6.12 -34.14
CA ASP A 139 42.42 6.42 -35.10
C ASP A 139 41.01 6.16 -34.54
N LEU A 140 40.86 5.18 -33.63
CA LEU A 140 39.60 4.95 -32.92
C LEU A 140 39.23 6.14 -32.04
N PHE A 141 40.20 6.72 -31.31
CA PHE A 141 39.97 7.96 -30.56
C PHE A 141 39.61 9.11 -31.50
N ALA A 142 40.41 9.30 -32.56
CA ALA A 142 40.20 10.39 -33.52
C ALA A 142 38.82 10.34 -34.21
N ALA A 143 38.31 9.13 -34.48
CA ALA A 143 36.99 8.95 -35.09
C ALA A 143 35.84 9.49 -34.21
N THR A 144 36.02 9.49 -32.89
CA THR A 144 35.01 9.97 -31.92
C THR A 144 35.12 11.46 -31.58
N ALA A 145 36.15 12.16 -32.07
CA ALA A 145 36.49 13.52 -31.65
C ALA A 145 35.34 14.53 -31.79
N SER A 146 34.49 14.38 -32.81
CA SER A 146 33.31 15.25 -33.00
C SER A 146 32.25 15.06 -31.91
N ILE A 147 32.08 13.83 -31.42
CA ILE A 147 31.13 13.45 -30.36
C ILE A 147 31.71 13.82 -28.98
N THR A 148 33.00 13.56 -28.76
CA THR A 148 33.67 13.76 -27.46
C THR A 148 33.99 15.21 -27.15
N LYS A 149 34.12 16.09 -28.17
CA LYS A 149 34.52 17.50 -28.04
C LYS A 149 33.90 18.25 -26.85
N ASN A 150 32.57 18.16 -26.67
CA ASN A 150 31.88 18.88 -25.59
C ASN A 150 32.04 18.19 -24.22
N MET A 151 32.22 16.87 -24.20
CA MET A 151 32.49 16.12 -22.96
C MET A 151 33.93 16.37 -22.49
N GLU A 152 34.89 16.37 -23.40
CA GLU A 152 36.31 16.67 -23.14
C GLU A 152 36.50 18.10 -22.62
N LYS A 153 35.78 19.09 -23.18
CA LYS A 153 35.76 20.46 -22.64
C LYS A 153 35.34 20.55 -21.18
N ARG A 154 34.51 19.60 -20.71
CA ARG A 154 34.06 19.49 -19.31
C ARG A 154 35.00 18.60 -18.48
N GLY A 155 36.10 18.13 -19.07
CA GLY A 155 37.09 17.25 -18.45
C GLY A 155 36.72 15.77 -18.42
N GLY A 156 35.73 15.35 -19.21
CA GLY A 156 35.35 13.94 -19.41
C GLY A 156 35.84 13.39 -20.75
N GLY A 157 35.17 12.38 -21.28
CA GLY A 157 35.48 11.75 -22.57
C GLY A 157 35.81 10.27 -22.44
N ILE A 158 36.50 9.74 -23.44
CA ILE A 158 37.03 8.36 -23.42
C ILE A 158 38.34 8.37 -22.63
N LEU A 159 38.45 7.48 -21.65
CA LEU A 159 39.64 7.34 -20.81
C LEU A 159 40.62 6.32 -21.42
N ASP A 160 40.12 5.17 -21.86
CA ASP A 160 40.93 4.13 -22.51
C ASP A 160 40.08 3.22 -23.40
N ILE A 161 40.74 2.55 -24.33
CA ILE A 161 40.18 1.47 -25.16
C ILE A 161 41.13 0.27 -25.01
N LYS A 162 40.59 -0.90 -24.65
CA LYS A 162 41.36 -2.14 -24.50
C LYS A 162 40.75 -3.26 -25.33
N LEU A 163 41.59 -3.98 -26.07
CA LEU A 163 41.21 -5.26 -26.66
C LEU A 163 41.22 -6.35 -25.58
N VAL A 164 40.13 -7.10 -25.47
CA VAL A 164 39.96 -8.17 -24.48
C VAL A 164 39.60 -9.47 -25.20
N ASP A 165 40.45 -10.48 -25.01
CA ASP A 165 40.25 -11.84 -25.50
C ASP A 165 39.26 -12.60 -24.60
N LYS A 166 38.21 -13.14 -25.20
CA LYS A 166 37.18 -13.97 -24.54
C LYS A 166 37.03 -15.35 -25.21
N THR A 167 37.98 -15.75 -26.06
CA THR A 167 37.94 -17.01 -26.80
C THR A 167 37.87 -18.25 -25.90
N TYR A 168 38.43 -18.15 -24.69
CA TYR A 168 38.35 -19.19 -23.65
C TYR A 168 36.94 -19.40 -23.08
N LYS A 169 36.00 -18.46 -23.28
CA LYS A 169 34.59 -18.57 -22.85
C LYS A 169 33.64 -18.85 -24.01
N LEU A 170 33.93 -18.29 -25.19
CA LEU A 170 33.14 -18.45 -26.40
C LEU A 170 34.11 -18.42 -27.59
N PRO A 171 34.13 -19.44 -28.48
CA PRO A 171 35.04 -19.47 -29.61
C PRO A 171 34.98 -18.18 -30.44
N ASN A 172 36.15 -17.69 -30.88
CA ASN A 172 36.30 -16.50 -31.73
C ASN A 172 35.81 -15.18 -31.12
N TYR A 173 35.49 -15.14 -29.82
CA TYR A 173 34.87 -13.96 -29.21
C TYR A 173 35.89 -12.98 -28.61
N TYR A 174 35.76 -11.71 -28.98
CA TYR A 174 36.56 -10.59 -28.48
C TYR A 174 35.70 -9.38 -28.11
N GLN A 175 36.28 -8.49 -27.30
CA GLN A 175 35.66 -7.22 -26.93
C GLN A 175 36.65 -6.07 -27.13
N LEU A 176 36.20 -4.93 -27.66
CA LEU A 176 36.79 -3.66 -27.28
C LEU A 176 36.10 -3.20 -26.00
N HIS A 177 36.85 -3.06 -24.92
CA HIS A 177 36.40 -2.53 -23.65
C HIS A 177 36.82 -1.07 -23.53
N ILE A 178 35.85 -0.16 -23.51
CA ILE A 178 36.06 1.28 -23.47
C ILE A 178 35.65 1.80 -22.10
N THR A 179 36.50 2.61 -21.48
CA THR A 179 36.21 3.32 -20.22
C THR A 179 35.94 4.80 -20.49
N PHE A 180 35.01 5.40 -19.74
CA PHE A 180 34.52 6.75 -19.96
C PHE A 180 34.43 7.55 -18.65
N GLU A 181 34.62 8.87 -18.77
CA GLU A 181 34.23 9.87 -17.78
C GLU A 181 33.14 10.75 -18.37
N THR A 182 31.97 10.83 -17.71
CA THR A 182 30.77 11.49 -18.23
C THR A 182 30.31 12.67 -17.37
N LYS A 183 31.09 13.03 -16.35
CA LYS A 183 30.82 14.13 -15.42
C LYS A 183 29.41 14.05 -14.84
N ASP A 184 28.63 15.10 -15.03
CA ASP A 184 27.28 15.23 -14.48
C ASP A 184 26.20 14.49 -15.30
N SER A 185 26.55 13.84 -16.40
CA SER A 185 25.62 13.02 -17.16
C SER A 185 25.76 11.55 -16.78
N MET A 186 24.64 10.82 -16.76
CA MET A 186 24.67 9.35 -16.72
C MET A 186 25.40 8.79 -17.95
N GLY A 187 25.26 9.43 -19.11
CA GLY A 187 26.13 9.23 -20.27
C GLY A 187 25.75 8.10 -21.22
N ALA A 188 24.60 7.43 -21.05
CA ALA A 188 24.19 6.31 -21.91
C ALA A 188 24.24 6.64 -23.42
N ASN A 189 23.55 7.71 -23.85
CA ASN A 189 23.53 8.12 -25.26
C ASN A 189 24.93 8.49 -25.77
N PHE A 190 25.71 9.22 -24.96
CA PHE A 190 27.07 9.61 -25.31
C PHE A 190 27.98 8.38 -25.52
N ILE A 191 27.93 7.43 -24.59
CA ILE A 191 28.69 6.18 -24.66
C ILE A 191 28.29 5.39 -25.89
N ASN A 192 26.98 5.15 -26.10
CA ASN A 192 26.49 4.37 -27.24
C ASN A 192 26.91 4.98 -28.58
N SER A 193 26.76 6.30 -28.76
CA SER A 193 27.21 6.96 -29.99
C SER A 193 28.72 6.84 -30.22
N CYS A 194 29.54 6.90 -29.16
CA CYS A 194 30.98 6.64 -29.30
C CYS A 194 31.26 5.20 -29.71
N LEU A 195 30.57 4.22 -29.09
CA LEU A 195 30.76 2.80 -29.39
C LEU A 195 30.35 2.45 -30.82
N GLU A 196 29.25 3.00 -31.33
CA GLU A 196 28.80 2.80 -32.72
C GLU A 196 29.85 3.29 -33.74
N VAL A 197 30.43 4.48 -33.49
CA VAL A 197 31.49 5.02 -34.35
C VAL A 197 32.77 4.20 -34.24
N ILE A 198 33.16 3.79 -33.03
CA ILE A 198 34.33 2.93 -32.82
C ILE A 198 34.14 1.59 -33.53
N ALA A 199 32.97 0.98 -33.39
CA ALA A 199 32.64 -0.29 -34.03
C ALA A 199 32.79 -0.19 -35.55
N LYS A 200 32.14 0.81 -36.17
CA LYS A 200 32.24 1.04 -37.62
C LYS A 200 33.66 1.33 -38.10
N LYS A 201 34.47 2.01 -37.28
CA LYS A 201 35.87 2.32 -37.62
C LYS A 201 36.79 1.10 -37.47
N PHE A 202 36.47 0.19 -36.57
CA PHE A 202 37.25 -1.02 -36.29
C PHE A 202 36.87 -2.21 -37.19
N GLU A 203 35.74 -2.14 -37.87
CA GLU A 203 35.23 -3.19 -38.76
C GLU A 203 36.17 -3.48 -39.95
N ARG A 204 36.30 -4.78 -40.28
CA ARG A 204 37.07 -5.35 -41.41
C ARG A 204 36.29 -6.57 -41.94
N GLU A 205 36.60 -7.04 -43.14
CA GLU A 205 35.90 -8.18 -43.78
C GLU A 205 35.85 -9.47 -42.93
N ASP A 206 36.81 -9.67 -42.03
CA ASP A 206 36.93 -10.84 -41.14
C ASP A 206 36.61 -10.54 -39.67
N ILE A 207 36.20 -9.31 -39.35
CA ILE A 207 35.74 -8.88 -38.03
C ILE A 207 34.24 -8.67 -38.10
N GLU A 208 33.47 -9.57 -37.48
CA GLU A 208 32.01 -9.45 -37.41
C GLU A 208 31.62 -8.71 -36.13
N ILE A 209 31.24 -7.44 -36.25
CA ILE A 209 30.66 -6.70 -35.12
C ILE A 209 29.29 -7.27 -34.79
N VAL A 210 29.11 -7.76 -33.56
CA VAL A 210 27.84 -8.31 -33.08
C VAL A 210 26.97 -7.23 -32.44
N MET A 211 27.55 -6.42 -31.56
CA MET A 211 26.83 -5.35 -30.86
C MET A 211 27.77 -4.33 -30.22
N SER A 212 27.28 -3.11 -30.03
CA SER A 212 27.99 -2.01 -29.38
C SER A 212 27.07 -1.32 -28.37
N ILE A 213 27.34 -1.48 -27.07
CA ILE A 213 26.42 -1.02 -26.02
C ILE A 213 27.17 -0.67 -24.72
N LEU A 214 26.66 0.30 -23.96
CA LEU A 214 27.12 0.55 -22.60
C LEU A 214 26.93 -0.69 -21.69
N SER A 215 27.65 -0.75 -20.58
CA SER A 215 27.37 -1.71 -19.50
C SER A 215 26.88 -0.99 -18.26
N ASN A 216 25.79 -1.50 -17.67
CA ASN A 216 25.26 -1.04 -16.38
C ASN A 216 26.03 -1.63 -15.18
N TYR A 217 26.85 -2.67 -15.40
CA TYR A 217 27.79 -3.12 -14.38
C TYR A 217 29.04 -2.24 -14.42
N VAL A 218 29.11 -1.27 -13.51
CA VAL A 218 30.17 -0.25 -13.42
C VAL A 218 30.85 -0.27 -12.04
N PRO A 219 31.64 -1.31 -11.72
CA PRO A 219 32.23 -1.48 -10.39
C PRO A 219 33.21 -0.35 -10.01
N GLU A 220 33.72 0.40 -10.98
CA GLU A 220 34.59 1.57 -10.78
C GLU A 220 33.82 2.90 -10.66
N CYS A 221 32.48 2.90 -10.74
CA CYS A 221 31.62 4.06 -10.49
C CYS A 221 31.09 4.03 -9.04
N LEU A 222 32.02 3.93 -8.09
CA LEU A 222 31.76 3.50 -6.72
C LEU A 222 31.66 4.67 -5.73
N VAL A 223 30.71 4.60 -4.80
CA VAL A 223 30.58 5.53 -3.67
C VAL A 223 30.48 4.78 -2.36
N ARG A 224 31.06 5.37 -1.31
CA ARG A 224 30.96 4.92 0.07
C ARG A 224 30.15 5.90 0.90
N ALA A 225 29.28 5.38 1.75
CA ALA A 225 28.64 6.12 2.83
C ALA A 225 28.82 5.39 4.16
N GLU A 226 29.08 6.11 5.24
CA GLU A 226 29.26 5.54 6.56
C GLU A 226 28.72 6.44 7.68
N VAL A 227 28.36 5.79 8.78
CA VAL A 227 27.97 6.41 10.06
C VAL A 227 28.75 5.73 11.19
N SER A 228 29.07 6.50 12.22
CA SER A 228 29.77 5.96 13.40
C SER A 228 29.46 6.77 14.65
N CYS A 229 29.28 6.10 15.77
CA CYS A 229 29.18 6.73 17.09
C CYS A 229 29.68 5.78 18.17
N LYS A 230 29.84 6.29 19.39
CA LYS A 230 30.02 5.42 20.55
C LYS A 230 28.77 4.56 20.75
N ILE A 231 28.96 3.33 21.23
CA ILE A 231 27.84 2.40 21.47
C ILE A 231 26.82 3.00 22.44
N GLU A 232 27.27 3.69 23.49
CA GLU A 232 26.40 4.36 24.48
C GLU A 232 25.42 5.37 23.85
N GLU A 233 25.79 5.95 22.71
CA GLU A 233 24.97 6.95 22.01
C GLU A 233 23.88 6.31 21.13
N LEU A 234 23.93 5.00 20.84
CA LEU A 234 22.92 4.32 20.01
C LEU A 234 21.51 4.34 20.64
N GLY A 235 21.45 4.53 21.96
CA GLY A 235 20.21 4.61 22.74
C GLY A 235 19.49 3.27 22.90
N GLY A 236 18.32 3.32 23.54
CA GLY A 236 17.61 2.12 24.00
C GLY A 236 18.09 1.64 25.38
N GLU A 237 17.40 0.65 25.94
CA GLU A 237 17.68 0.16 27.31
C GLU A 237 19.04 -0.53 27.44
N ASN A 238 19.51 -1.18 26.38
CA ASN A 238 20.82 -1.84 26.34
C ASN A 238 21.51 -1.59 24.98
N PRO A 239 22.24 -0.46 24.84
CA PRO A 239 22.91 -0.08 23.59
C PRO A 239 23.97 -1.10 23.13
N GLN A 240 24.68 -1.73 24.07
CA GLN A 240 25.67 -2.77 23.79
C GLN A 240 25.03 -3.98 23.09
N LYS A 241 23.98 -4.53 23.69
CA LYS A 241 23.24 -5.66 23.11
C LYS A 241 22.59 -5.30 21.77
N PHE A 242 22.14 -4.06 21.61
CA PHE A 242 21.63 -3.57 20.34
C PHE A 242 22.70 -3.57 19.25
N ALA A 243 23.89 -3.03 19.55
CA ALA A 243 25.02 -3.03 18.62
C ALA A 243 25.42 -4.45 18.21
N GLU A 244 25.59 -5.36 19.18
CA GLU A 244 25.96 -6.76 18.93
C GLU A 244 24.94 -7.48 18.06
N LYS A 245 23.64 -7.34 18.35
CA LYS A 245 22.57 -7.91 17.51
C LYS A 245 22.54 -7.31 16.11
N PHE A 246 22.78 -6.00 16.00
CA PHE A 246 22.84 -5.30 14.72
C PHE A 246 24.00 -5.84 13.88
N TYR A 247 25.19 -5.92 14.47
CA TYR A 247 26.37 -6.52 13.84
C TYR A 247 26.10 -7.95 13.38
N GLN A 248 25.53 -8.79 14.25
CA GLN A 248 25.18 -10.16 13.91
C GLN A 248 24.17 -10.25 12.76
N ALA A 249 23.17 -9.37 12.71
CA ALA A 249 22.20 -9.33 11.62
C ALA A 249 22.85 -8.98 10.27
N VAL A 250 23.85 -8.08 10.26
CA VAL A 250 24.64 -7.77 9.05
C VAL A 250 25.51 -8.96 8.65
N GLN A 251 26.17 -9.62 9.60
CA GLN A 251 26.96 -10.83 9.32
C GLN A 251 26.11 -11.96 8.72
N ILE A 252 24.88 -12.17 9.21
CA ILE A 252 23.94 -13.12 8.60
C ILE A 252 23.66 -12.73 7.14
N ALA A 253 23.43 -11.44 6.85
CA ALA A 253 23.20 -10.97 5.48
C ALA A 253 24.44 -11.05 4.56
N GLU A 254 25.65 -11.18 5.11
CA GLU A 254 26.88 -11.39 4.34
C GLU A 254 27.10 -12.84 3.92
N VAL A 255 26.51 -13.80 4.65
CA VAL A 255 26.73 -15.25 4.43
C VAL A 255 25.49 -16.00 3.94
N GLU A 256 24.29 -15.45 4.11
CA GLU A 256 23.02 -16.10 3.73
C GLU A 256 22.34 -15.33 2.58
N PRO A 257 22.41 -15.82 1.33
CA PRO A 257 21.85 -15.16 0.15
C PRO A 257 20.37 -14.79 0.28
N TYR A 258 19.53 -15.65 0.90
CA TYR A 258 18.10 -15.32 1.10
C TYR A 258 17.91 -14.06 1.95
N ARG A 259 18.75 -13.90 2.99
CA ARG A 259 18.74 -12.70 3.82
C ARG A 259 19.38 -11.52 3.07
N ALA A 260 20.48 -11.74 2.37
CA ALA A 260 21.18 -10.72 1.59
C ALA A 260 20.25 -10.03 0.58
N VAL A 261 19.42 -10.79 -0.13
CA VAL A 261 18.46 -10.24 -1.11
C VAL A 261 17.49 -9.29 -0.42
N THR A 262 16.88 -9.72 0.68
CA THR A 262 15.93 -8.90 1.46
C THR A 262 16.62 -7.69 2.09
N HIS A 263 17.88 -7.86 2.52
CA HIS A 263 18.70 -6.82 3.11
C HIS A 263 19.00 -5.71 2.10
N ASN A 264 19.43 -6.08 0.90
CA ASN A 264 19.72 -5.16 -0.19
C ASN A 264 18.44 -4.52 -0.73
N LYS A 265 17.32 -5.23 -0.84
CA LYS A 265 16.01 -4.63 -1.14
C LYS A 265 15.70 -3.46 -0.20
N GLY A 266 15.98 -3.62 1.10
CA GLY A 266 15.83 -2.54 2.08
C GLY A 266 16.73 -1.33 1.83
N ILE A 267 17.94 -1.52 1.29
CA ILE A 267 18.81 -0.42 0.82
C ILE A 267 18.15 0.27 -0.37
N MET A 268 17.69 -0.50 -1.36
CA MET A 268 17.13 0.02 -2.61
C MET A 268 15.83 0.79 -2.41
N ASN A 269 15.01 0.44 -1.41
CA ASN A 269 13.87 1.27 -0.97
C ASN A 269 14.27 2.75 -0.73
N GLY A 270 15.45 2.98 -0.15
CA GLY A 270 15.97 4.33 0.06
C GLY A 270 16.50 4.93 -1.23
N ILE A 271 17.33 4.19 -1.97
CA ILE A 271 18.01 4.67 -3.17
C ILE A 271 17.03 4.97 -4.30
N ASP A 272 16.20 3.99 -4.68
CA ASP A 272 15.29 4.07 -5.83
C ASP A 272 14.28 5.21 -5.66
N SER A 273 13.84 5.44 -4.42
CA SER A 273 12.94 6.55 -4.13
C SER A 273 13.55 7.91 -4.50
N VAL A 274 14.86 8.10 -4.27
CA VAL A 274 15.58 9.33 -4.65
C VAL A 274 15.92 9.32 -6.13
N VAL A 275 16.21 8.15 -6.71
CA VAL A 275 16.45 7.98 -8.16
C VAL A 275 15.22 8.44 -8.95
N LEU A 276 14.04 7.94 -8.59
CA LEU A 276 12.77 8.34 -9.19
C LEU A 276 12.48 9.83 -8.96
N ALA A 277 12.67 10.32 -7.73
CA ALA A 277 12.45 11.73 -7.41
C ALA A 277 13.31 12.68 -8.26
N THR A 278 14.53 12.27 -8.60
CA THR A 278 15.49 13.08 -9.39
C THR A 278 15.46 12.78 -10.89
N GLY A 279 14.53 11.94 -11.36
CA GLY A 279 14.38 11.62 -12.78
C GLY A 279 15.53 10.78 -13.36
N ASN A 280 16.21 9.99 -12.53
CA ASN A 280 17.27 9.07 -12.93
C ASN A 280 16.72 7.67 -13.24
N ASP A 281 17.52 6.83 -13.90
CA ASP A 281 17.13 5.46 -14.26
C ASP A 281 17.37 4.49 -13.11
N PHE A 282 16.29 4.07 -12.44
CA PHE A 282 16.37 3.12 -11.33
C PHE A 282 16.75 1.70 -11.75
N ARG A 283 16.46 1.28 -12.99
CA ARG A 283 16.82 -0.06 -13.49
C ARG A 283 18.32 -0.19 -13.67
N ALA A 284 18.97 0.87 -14.17
CA ALA A 284 20.41 0.91 -14.31
C ALA A 284 21.12 0.83 -12.95
N VAL A 285 20.59 1.57 -11.95
CA VAL A 285 21.08 1.56 -10.57
C VAL A 285 20.90 0.19 -9.93
N GLU A 286 19.69 -0.38 -9.99
CA GLU A 286 19.37 -1.70 -9.43
C GLU A 286 20.24 -2.82 -10.04
N ALA A 287 20.34 -2.87 -11.36
CA ALA A 287 21.15 -3.86 -12.05
C ALA A 287 22.63 -3.78 -11.64
N GLY A 288 23.19 -2.56 -11.56
CA GLY A 288 24.56 -2.32 -11.13
C GLY A 288 24.79 -2.72 -9.67
N ALA A 289 23.91 -2.30 -8.77
CA ALA A 289 24.02 -2.58 -7.34
C ALA A 289 23.91 -4.09 -7.04
N HIS A 290 22.91 -4.77 -7.61
CA HIS A 290 22.71 -6.21 -7.42
C HIS A 290 23.80 -7.06 -8.09
N ALA A 291 24.31 -6.66 -9.26
CA ALA A 291 25.48 -7.33 -9.85
C ALA A 291 26.72 -7.17 -8.96
N TYR A 292 26.95 -5.97 -8.42
CA TYR A 292 28.07 -5.70 -7.51
C TYR A 292 27.98 -6.47 -6.18
N ALA A 293 26.77 -6.72 -5.69
CA ALA A 293 26.52 -7.59 -4.54
C ALA A 293 26.98 -9.04 -4.77
N SER A 294 27.11 -9.47 -6.02
CA SER A 294 27.55 -10.83 -6.42
C SER A 294 29.00 -10.91 -6.93
N ARG A 295 29.76 -9.81 -6.88
CA ARG A 295 31.10 -9.70 -7.49
C ARG A 295 32.14 -10.70 -6.97
N SER A 296 31.94 -11.23 -5.76
CA SER A 296 32.80 -12.25 -5.14
C SER A 296 32.42 -13.69 -5.49
N GLY A 297 31.48 -13.90 -6.42
CA GLY A 297 30.99 -15.21 -6.85
C GLY A 297 29.73 -15.69 -6.11
N GLU A 298 29.32 -15.01 -5.05
CA GLU A 298 28.10 -15.27 -4.29
C GLU A 298 27.42 -13.95 -3.97
N TYR A 299 26.09 -13.93 -3.96
CA TYR A 299 25.31 -12.73 -3.67
C TYR A 299 25.30 -12.41 -2.16
N ARG A 300 25.75 -11.20 -1.79
CA ARG A 300 25.98 -10.79 -0.39
C ARG A 300 25.41 -9.41 -0.08
N SER A 301 25.38 -9.04 1.21
CA SER A 301 25.06 -7.68 1.66
C SER A 301 25.97 -6.63 1.01
N LEU A 302 25.38 -5.50 0.59
CA LEU A 302 26.12 -4.30 0.13
C LEU A 302 26.65 -3.44 1.28
N SER A 303 26.09 -3.62 2.48
CA SER A 303 26.49 -2.89 3.69
C SER A 303 27.26 -3.78 4.66
N HIS A 304 28.08 -3.16 5.48
CA HIS A 304 28.95 -3.83 6.44
C HIS A 304 28.91 -3.11 7.80
N CYS A 305 29.21 -3.84 8.87
CA CYS A 305 29.17 -3.34 10.24
C CYS A 305 30.40 -3.80 11.01
N SER A 306 30.92 -2.97 11.90
CA SER A 306 32.00 -3.31 12.82
C SER A 306 31.78 -2.69 14.19
N ILE A 307 32.28 -3.36 15.23
CA ILE A 307 32.31 -2.86 16.60
C ILE A 307 33.75 -2.99 17.09
N ASN A 308 34.45 -1.87 17.20
CA ASN A 308 35.85 -1.83 17.64
C ASN A 308 36.00 -0.73 18.70
N ASP A 309 36.70 -1.02 19.82
CA ASP A 309 37.03 -0.04 20.86
C ASP A 309 35.81 0.78 21.37
N GLY A 310 34.65 0.14 21.51
CA GLY A 310 33.41 0.80 21.95
C GLY A 310 32.76 1.71 20.89
N ILE A 311 33.24 1.69 19.65
CA ILE A 311 32.71 2.44 18.52
C ILE A 311 31.92 1.50 17.60
N PHE A 312 30.66 1.86 17.37
CA PHE A 312 29.83 1.25 16.34
C PHE A 312 30.09 1.97 15.01
N LYS A 313 30.37 1.21 13.96
CA LYS A 313 30.52 1.73 12.59
C LYS A 313 29.71 0.89 11.62
N PHE A 314 28.99 1.57 10.74
CA PHE A 314 28.14 0.97 9.73
C PHE A 314 28.30 1.70 8.40
N TRP A 315 28.53 0.97 7.30
CA TRP A 315 28.83 1.57 6.00
C TRP A 315 28.31 0.74 4.83
N ILE A 316 28.25 1.37 3.67
CA ILE A 316 27.84 0.77 2.39
C ILE A 316 28.83 1.20 1.31
N GLU A 317 29.11 0.30 0.37
CA GLU A 317 29.84 0.59 -0.87
C GLU A 317 29.07 -0.02 -2.04
N LEU A 318 28.67 0.82 -2.99
CA LEU A 318 27.90 0.37 -4.16
C LEU A 318 28.09 1.28 -5.37
N PRO A 319 27.98 0.74 -6.59
CA PRO A 319 28.09 1.54 -7.81
C PRO A 319 26.82 2.33 -8.05
N LEU A 320 26.95 3.62 -8.39
CA LEU A 320 25.83 4.52 -8.69
C LEU A 320 26.12 5.36 -9.94
N ALA A 321 25.70 4.88 -11.11
CA ALA A 321 25.78 5.66 -12.36
C ALA A 321 24.59 6.62 -12.48
N LEU A 322 24.78 7.86 -12.06
CA LEU A 322 23.74 8.88 -12.01
C LEU A 322 24.05 10.07 -12.92
N GLY A 323 23.02 10.87 -13.20
CA GLY A 323 23.14 12.17 -13.85
C GLY A 323 22.34 13.25 -13.13
N THR A 324 22.82 14.48 -13.26
CA THR A 324 22.08 15.70 -12.88
C THR A 324 21.75 16.55 -14.11
N VAL A 325 22.28 16.20 -15.29
CA VAL A 325 21.96 16.81 -16.57
C VAL A 325 21.50 15.78 -17.62
N GLY A 326 20.57 16.22 -18.48
CA GLY A 326 20.06 15.44 -19.60
C GLY A 326 18.92 14.48 -19.23
N GLY A 327 18.13 14.08 -20.24
CA GLY A 327 16.97 13.22 -20.02
C GLY A 327 15.94 13.84 -19.07
N LEU A 328 15.26 13.00 -18.30
CA LEU A 328 14.19 13.44 -17.40
C LEU A 328 14.67 14.34 -16.26
N THR A 329 15.94 14.27 -15.85
CA THR A 329 16.49 15.10 -14.76
C THR A 329 16.36 16.60 -15.05
N ALA A 330 16.38 16.98 -16.35
CA ALA A 330 16.28 18.35 -16.82
C ALA A 330 14.99 18.64 -17.61
N LEU A 331 14.09 17.66 -17.77
CA LEU A 331 12.80 17.86 -18.46
C LEU A 331 11.64 17.84 -17.46
N HIS A 332 11.58 16.84 -16.58
CA HIS A 332 10.47 16.66 -15.66
C HIS A 332 10.48 17.77 -14.57
N PRO A 333 9.39 18.54 -14.39
CA PRO A 333 9.35 19.65 -13.43
C PRO A 333 9.67 19.24 -11.98
N MET A 334 9.07 18.14 -11.50
CA MET A 334 9.38 17.60 -10.18
C MET A 334 10.82 17.11 -10.04
N ALA A 335 11.44 16.55 -11.09
CA ALA A 335 12.86 16.15 -11.02
C ALA A 335 13.79 17.37 -10.86
N LYS A 336 13.50 18.47 -11.58
CA LYS A 336 14.22 19.74 -11.40
C LYS A 336 14.07 20.27 -9.98
N LEU A 337 12.84 20.27 -9.46
CA LEU A 337 12.55 20.71 -8.09
C LEU A 337 13.28 19.84 -7.07
N SER A 338 13.34 18.52 -7.26
CA SER A 338 14.12 17.61 -6.42
C SER A 338 15.61 17.97 -6.40
N LEU A 339 16.21 18.22 -7.56
CA LEU A 339 17.61 18.62 -7.65
C LEU A 339 17.86 19.99 -7.00
N GLU A 340 16.91 20.93 -7.11
CA GLU A 340 16.97 22.22 -6.41
C GLU A 340 16.85 22.06 -4.89
N MET A 341 15.92 21.23 -4.41
CA MET A 341 15.77 20.88 -2.99
C MET A 341 17.05 20.25 -2.42
N LEU A 342 17.76 19.48 -3.24
CA LEU A 342 19.08 18.92 -2.93
C LEU A 342 20.24 19.91 -3.14
N GLN A 343 19.95 21.20 -3.35
CA GLN A 343 20.91 22.29 -3.52
C GLN A 343 21.78 22.15 -4.79
N LYS A 344 21.17 21.68 -5.89
CA LYS A 344 21.78 21.52 -7.23
C LYS A 344 23.12 20.76 -7.19
N PRO A 345 23.11 19.49 -6.76
CA PRO A 345 24.33 18.70 -6.62
C PRO A 345 24.98 18.41 -7.98
N SER A 346 26.28 18.13 -8.00
CA SER A 346 26.92 17.39 -9.10
C SER A 346 26.49 15.93 -9.06
N ALA A 347 26.73 15.15 -10.12
CA ALA A 347 26.44 13.70 -10.10
C ALA A 347 27.18 13.00 -8.96
N SER A 348 28.44 13.36 -8.70
CA SER A 348 29.22 12.83 -7.58
C SER A 348 28.59 13.14 -6.21
N THR A 349 28.10 14.36 -6.00
CA THR A 349 27.38 14.71 -4.76
C THR A 349 26.04 13.98 -4.68
N LEU A 350 25.35 13.77 -5.81
CA LEU A 350 24.11 12.99 -5.82
C LEU A 350 24.36 11.52 -5.47
N MET A 351 25.47 10.91 -5.92
CA MET A 351 25.89 9.56 -5.50
C MET A 351 26.03 9.48 -3.97
N GLN A 352 26.68 10.48 -3.36
CA GLN A 352 26.85 10.55 -1.90
C GLN A 352 25.50 10.63 -1.18
N ILE A 353 24.58 11.47 -1.68
CA ILE A 353 23.25 11.64 -1.11
C ILE A 353 22.45 10.33 -1.18
N MET A 354 22.44 9.67 -2.35
CA MET A 354 21.71 8.41 -2.54
C MET A 354 22.30 7.28 -1.71
N ALA A 355 23.64 7.16 -1.63
CA ALA A 355 24.29 6.17 -0.76
C ALA A 355 23.95 6.38 0.72
N ALA A 356 23.87 7.64 1.18
CA ALA A 356 23.42 7.95 2.54
C ALA A 356 21.94 7.59 2.76
N ALA A 357 21.06 7.84 1.78
CA ALA A 357 19.65 7.44 1.84
C ALA A 357 19.49 5.92 1.93
N GLY A 358 20.24 5.16 1.12
CA GLY A 358 20.27 3.69 1.17
C GLY A 358 20.79 3.16 2.51
N LEU A 359 21.89 3.72 3.02
CA LEU A 359 22.44 3.35 4.33
C LEU A 359 21.45 3.65 5.47
N ALA A 360 20.77 4.81 5.42
CA ALA A 360 19.78 5.20 6.39
C ALA A 360 18.60 4.22 6.41
N GLN A 361 18.12 3.82 5.23
CA GLN A 361 17.01 2.88 5.12
C GLN A 361 17.38 1.48 5.61
N ASN A 362 18.61 1.04 5.33
CA ASN A 362 19.10 -0.23 5.81
C ASN A 362 19.31 -0.25 7.33
N PHE A 363 19.83 0.85 7.90
CA PHE A 363 19.89 1.01 9.35
C PHE A 363 18.50 0.98 9.99
N ALA A 364 17.51 1.65 9.39
CA ALA A 364 16.14 1.64 9.90
C ALA A 364 15.55 0.22 9.95
N ALA A 365 15.71 -0.54 8.85
CA ALA A 365 15.22 -1.90 8.74
C ALA A 365 15.88 -2.83 9.77
N LEU A 366 17.21 -2.79 9.88
CA LEU A 366 17.96 -3.58 10.87
C LEU A 366 17.59 -3.20 12.29
N ARG A 367 17.48 -1.91 12.59
CA ARG A 367 17.08 -1.42 13.91
C ARG A 367 15.69 -1.93 14.30
N ALA A 368 14.74 -1.93 13.36
CA ALA A 368 13.41 -2.45 13.62
C ALA A 368 13.42 -3.98 13.85
N LEU A 369 14.20 -4.74 13.06
CA LEU A 369 14.32 -6.20 13.19
C LEU A 369 14.99 -6.65 14.49
N THR A 370 15.99 -5.92 14.97
CA THR A 370 16.77 -6.30 16.17
C THR A 370 16.17 -5.82 17.49
N THR A 371 15.12 -4.98 17.43
CA THR A 371 14.42 -4.44 18.60
C THR A 371 13.00 -5.00 18.77
N LYS A 372 11.95 -4.25 18.38
CA LYS A 372 10.53 -4.59 18.57
C LYS A 372 9.88 -5.31 17.37
N GLY A 373 10.63 -5.53 16.28
CA GLY A 373 10.15 -6.08 15.01
C GLY A 373 9.59 -5.02 14.05
N ILE A 374 9.73 -5.24 12.73
CA ILE A 374 9.30 -4.31 11.65
C ILE A 374 7.80 -3.99 11.73
N GLN A 375 6.97 -4.97 12.11
CA GLN A 375 5.53 -4.83 12.05
C GLN A 375 5.00 -3.73 12.98
N HIS A 376 5.61 -3.53 14.16
CA HIS A 376 5.09 -2.59 15.16
C HIS A 376 4.94 -1.14 14.65
N GLY A 377 5.89 -0.65 13.84
CA GLY A 377 5.82 0.68 13.22
C GLY A 377 4.98 0.74 11.94
N HIS A 378 5.03 -0.33 11.12
CA HIS A 378 4.24 -0.45 9.88
C HIS A 378 2.73 -0.51 10.15
N MET A 379 2.31 -1.12 11.28
CA MET A 379 0.89 -1.33 11.57
C MET A 379 0.07 -0.04 11.62
N LYS A 380 0.65 1.10 12.05
CA LYS A 380 -0.10 2.36 12.13
C LYS A 380 -0.50 2.88 10.75
N MET A 381 0.39 2.84 9.76
CA MET A 381 0.05 3.19 8.37
C MET A 381 -0.77 2.11 7.68
N HIS A 382 -0.46 0.83 7.94
CA HIS A 382 -1.23 -0.28 7.37
C HIS A 382 -2.71 -0.22 7.82
N LEU A 383 -2.97 0.14 9.07
CA LEU A 383 -4.31 0.40 9.58
C LEU A 383 -5.02 1.49 8.77
N GLN A 384 -4.34 2.61 8.48
CA GLN A 384 -4.92 3.71 7.69
C GLN A 384 -5.31 3.25 6.28
N ASN A 385 -4.50 2.39 5.64
CA ASN A 385 -4.83 1.84 4.33
C ASN A 385 -6.09 0.96 4.38
N ILE A 386 -6.21 0.08 5.38
CA ILE A 386 -7.41 -0.75 5.58
C ILE A 386 -8.63 0.14 5.83
N LEU A 387 -8.50 1.16 6.68
CA LEU A 387 -9.59 2.08 6.99
C LEU A 387 -10.08 2.85 5.75
N ASN A 388 -9.17 3.33 4.92
CA ASN A 388 -9.51 4.01 3.67
C ASN A 388 -10.22 3.06 2.69
N GLN A 389 -9.79 1.79 2.60
CA GLN A 389 -10.46 0.77 1.78
C GLN A 389 -11.89 0.47 2.26
N LEU A 390 -12.14 0.52 3.58
CA LEU A 390 -13.46 0.31 4.16
C LEU A 390 -14.40 1.52 4.07
N GLY A 391 -13.91 2.67 3.60
CA GLY A 391 -14.71 3.88 3.49
C GLY A 391 -15.25 4.37 4.84
N VAL A 392 -14.41 4.30 5.89
CA VAL A 392 -14.78 4.79 7.22
C VAL A 392 -14.93 6.31 7.22
N THR A 393 -15.85 6.83 8.03
CA THR A 393 -15.93 8.26 8.35
C THR A 393 -14.80 8.69 9.27
N ASP A 394 -14.50 9.99 9.36
CA ASP A 394 -13.43 10.49 10.24
C ASP A 394 -13.64 10.13 11.72
N ALA A 395 -14.89 10.10 12.19
CA ALA A 395 -15.23 9.71 13.55
C ALA A 395 -14.92 8.22 13.80
N GLU A 396 -15.36 7.33 12.90
CA GLU A 396 -15.06 5.90 12.95
C GLU A 396 -13.56 5.64 12.87
N LYS A 397 -12.85 6.41 12.03
CA LYS A 397 -11.40 6.33 11.85
C LYS A 397 -10.65 6.60 13.16
N ILE A 398 -11.03 7.64 13.90
CA ILE A 398 -10.44 7.97 15.21
C ILE A 398 -10.70 6.83 16.20
N GLU A 399 -11.94 6.34 16.29
CA GLU A 399 -12.32 5.31 17.25
C GLU A 399 -11.59 3.99 16.99
N ILE A 400 -11.55 3.54 15.72
CA ILE A 400 -10.83 2.32 15.35
C ILE A 400 -9.31 2.50 15.54
N THR A 401 -8.75 3.67 15.22
CA THR A 401 -7.32 3.94 15.46
C THR A 401 -6.96 3.84 16.94
N ASN A 402 -7.77 4.44 17.83
CA ASN A 402 -7.56 4.36 19.27
C ASN A 402 -7.68 2.93 19.80
N TYR A 403 -8.63 2.15 19.28
CA TYR A 403 -8.79 0.74 19.65
C TYR A 403 -7.55 -0.10 19.35
N PHE A 404 -6.85 0.19 18.23
CA PHE A 404 -5.67 -0.54 17.78
C PHE A 404 -4.32 0.02 18.25
N ASP A 405 -4.28 1.13 18.99
CA ASP A 405 -3.02 1.78 19.42
C ASP A 405 -2.07 0.83 20.19
N LYS A 406 -2.63 -0.12 20.94
CA LYS A 406 -1.88 -1.13 21.71
C LYS A 406 -2.21 -2.57 21.33
N ARG A 407 -2.93 -2.79 20.22
CA ARG A 407 -3.37 -4.12 19.79
C ARG A 407 -2.72 -4.48 18.45
N THR A 408 -2.50 -5.76 18.22
CA THR A 408 -2.07 -6.25 16.91
C THR A 408 -3.16 -5.95 15.89
N VAL A 409 -2.80 -5.19 14.84
CA VAL A 409 -3.69 -4.91 13.72
C VAL A 409 -3.70 -6.12 12.77
N SER A 410 -4.88 -6.53 12.32
CA SER A 410 -5.04 -7.44 11.19
C SER A 410 -6.24 -7.01 10.38
N HIS A 411 -6.27 -7.34 9.08
CA HIS A 411 -7.41 -7.00 8.24
C HIS A 411 -8.73 -7.52 8.83
N SER A 412 -8.76 -8.77 9.28
CA SER A 412 -9.95 -9.37 9.91
C SER A 412 -10.38 -8.63 11.18
N ALA A 413 -9.44 -8.28 12.07
CA ALA A 413 -9.75 -7.59 13.30
C ALA A 413 -10.32 -6.18 13.05
N VAL A 414 -9.77 -5.45 12.06
CA VAL A 414 -10.24 -4.12 11.69
C VAL A 414 -11.65 -4.18 11.10
N VAL A 415 -11.91 -5.13 10.20
CA VAL A 415 -13.24 -5.35 9.61
C VAL A 415 -14.27 -5.72 10.69
N THR A 416 -13.92 -6.61 11.63
CA THR A 416 -14.82 -6.95 12.74
C THR A 416 -15.16 -5.73 13.57
N LYS A 417 -14.16 -4.94 13.96
CA LYS A 417 -14.39 -3.72 14.77
C LYS A 417 -15.22 -2.68 14.02
N PHE A 418 -14.96 -2.50 12.73
CA PHE A 418 -15.76 -1.64 11.86
C PHE A 418 -17.23 -2.08 11.81
N ASN A 419 -17.48 -3.37 11.63
CA ASN A 419 -18.84 -3.92 11.62
C ASN A 419 -19.52 -3.79 12.99
N GLU A 420 -18.78 -3.95 14.09
CA GLU A 420 -19.31 -3.69 15.44
C GLU A 420 -19.76 -2.23 15.62
N LEU A 421 -18.97 -1.27 15.13
CA LEU A 421 -19.32 0.16 15.21
C LEU A 421 -20.57 0.50 14.40
N ARG A 422 -20.80 -0.23 13.30
CA ARG A 422 -21.97 -0.04 12.43
C ARG A 422 -23.17 -0.93 12.78
N LYS A 423 -23.09 -1.78 13.80
CA LYS A 423 -24.27 -2.51 14.29
C LYS A 423 -25.24 -1.52 14.94
N LEU A 424 -26.43 -1.37 14.35
CA LEU A 424 -27.54 -0.60 14.91
C LEU A 424 -27.91 -1.17 16.29
N ARG A 425 -27.97 -0.32 17.32
CA ARG A 425 -28.56 -0.69 18.61
C ARG A 425 -30.07 -0.82 18.43
N ILE A 426 -30.63 -1.98 18.72
CA ILE A 426 -32.08 -2.19 18.72
C ILE A 426 -32.66 -1.46 19.93
N HIS A 427 -33.59 -0.53 19.71
CA HIS A 427 -34.36 0.11 20.76
C HIS A 427 -35.55 -0.79 21.14
N TRP A 428 -35.35 -1.67 22.12
CA TRP A 428 -36.40 -2.55 22.63
C TRP A 428 -37.48 -1.75 23.38
N VAL A 429 -38.75 -2.03 23.09
CA VAL A 429 -39.90 -1.46 23.78
C VAL A 429 -40.09 -2.16 25.13
N ASP A 430 -40.03 -1.39 26.21
CA ASP A 430 -40.44 -1.85 27.53
C ASP A 430 -41.95 -1.71 27.68
N PHE A 431 -42.68 -2.80 27.38
CA PHE A 431 -44.14 -2.80 27.43
C PHE A 431 -44.70 -2.62 28.86
N LEU A 432 -43.89 -2.83 29.90
CA LEU A 432 -44.30 -2.63 31.29
C LEU A 432 -44.28 -1.15 31.69
N ASN A 433 -43.59 -0.30 30.93
CA ASN A 433 -43.66 1.16 31.09
C ASN A 433 -44.94 1.69 30.41
N ILE A 434 -46.05 1.53 31.11
CA ILE A 434 -47.40 1.88 30.65
C ILE A 434 -47.48 3.35 30.19
N ASP A 435 -46.83 4.28 30.88
CA ASP A 435 -46.85 5.70 30.53
C ASP A 435 -46.17 5.95 29.16
N ALA A 436 -45.02 5.30 28.93
CA ALA A 436 -44.31 5.39 27.66
C ALA A 436 -45.08 4.71 26.52
N VAL A 437 -45.65 3.53 26.77
CA VAL A 437 -46.48 2.79 25.81
C VAL A 437 -47.70 3.63 25.41
N ARG A 438 -48.46 4.13 26.40
CA ARG A 438 -49.63 4.98 26.19
C ARG A 438 -49.25 6.24 25.41
N SER A 439 -48.22 6.96 25.84
CA SER A 439 -47.77 8.17 25.16
C SER A 439 -47.42 7.95 23.68
N LYS A 440 -46.83 6.80 23.34
CA LYS A 440 -46.51 6.45 21.96
C LYS A 440 -47.74 6.04 21.16
N LEU A 441 -48.59 5.18 21.71
CA LEU A 441 -49.80 4.73 21.02
C LEU A 441 -50.81 5.85 20.81
N SER A 442 -50.91 6.82 21.73
CA SER A 442 -51.78 8.01 21.58
C SER A 442 -51.40 8.93 20.40
N THR A 443 -50.25 8.70 19.75
CA THR A 443 -49.89 9.42 18.52
C THR A 443 -50.46 8.80 17.26
N LEU A 444 -50.99 7.56 17.34
CA LEU A 444 -51.58 6.86 16.21
C LEU A 444 -53.00 7.34 15.94
N LYS A 445 -53.37 7.29 14.66
CA LYS A 445 -54.75 7.45 14.20
C LYS A 445 -55.31 6.10 13.77
N VAL A 446 -56.64 5.98 13.80
CA VAL A 446 -57.37 4.76 13.42
C VAL A 446 -56.89 4.21 12.06
N ASP A 447 -56.81 5.07 11.04
CA ASP A 447 -56.49 4.68 9.66
C ASP A 447 -54.99 4.75 9.30
N ASP A 448 -54.09 4.88 10.29
CA ASP A 448 -52.65 4.92 10.00
C ASP A 448 -52.20 3.65 9.27
N LYS A 449 -51.36 3.84 8.25
CA LYS A 449 -50.85 2.74 7.43
C LYS A 449 -49.53 2.21 7.99
N PRO A 450 -49.36 0.88 8.06
CA PRO A 450 -48.12 0.31 8.56
C PRO A 450 -47.01 0.43 7.51
N VAL A 451 -45.76 0.41 7.98
CA VAL A 451 -44.56 0.25 7.14
C VAL A 451 -44.51 -1.14 6.50
N PHE A 452 -45.04 -2.15 7.20
CA PHE A 452 -45.15 -3.53 6.71
C PHE A 452 -46.37 -4.23 7.34
N GLY A 453 -46.97 -5.22 6.66
CA GLY A 453 -48.20 -5.87 7.15
C GLY A 453 -49.49 -5.15 6.72
N LYS A 454 -50.65 -5.59 7.25
CA LYS A 454 -51.98 -5.17 6.76
C LYS A 454 -52.87 -4.42 7.78
N MET A 455 -52.56 -4.49 9.08
CA MET A 455 -53.37 -3.85 10.12
C MET A 455 -53.30 -2.32 10.02
N ASN A 456 -54.41 -1.63 10.22
CA ASN A 456 -54.43 -0.18 10.47
C ASN A 456 -54.00 0.13 11.92
N GLY A 457 -53.91 1.42 12.27
CA GLY A 457 -53.43 1.87 13.57
C GLY A 457 -54.23 1.28 14.75
N GLN A 458 -55.56 1.32 14.68
CA GLN A 458 -56.41 0.78 15.75
C GLN A 458 -56.35 -0.75 15.81
N GLN A 459 -56.38 -1.44 14.67
CA GLN A 459 -56.26 -2.90 14.59
C GLN A 459 -54.94 -3.40 15.21
N MET A 460 -53.85 -2.65 15.06
CA MET A 460 -52.58 -3.00 15.70
C MET A 460 -52.66 -2.92 17.22
N VAL A 461 -53.29 -1.87 17.77
CA VAL A 461 -53.49 -1.72 19.22
C VAL A 461 -54.38 -2.85 19.77
N GLU A 462 -55.48 -3.14 19.09
CA GLU A 462 -56.38 -4.24 19.46
C GLU A 462 -55.68 -5.60 19.37
N HIS A 463 -54.80 -5.80 18.38
CA HIS A 463 -53.97 -6.99 18.27
C HIS A 463 -53.00 -7.14 19.44
N LEU A 464 -52.31 -6.06 19.84
CA LEU A 464 -51.47 -6.08 21.04
C LEU A 464 -52.29 -6.44 22.28
N SER A 465 -53.51 -5.91 22.39
CA SER A 465 -54.40 -6.22 23.52
C SER A 465 -54.79 -7.70 23.53
N ALA A 466 -55.22 -8.22 22.38
CA ALA A 466 -55.63 -9.61 22.24
C ALA A 466 -54.50 -10.59 22.57
N VAL A 467 -53.27 -10.34 22.11
CA VAL A 467 -52.11 -11.17 22.47
C VAL A 467 -51.76 -11.05 23.96
N THR A 468 -51.97 -9.88 24.56
CA THR A 468 -51.78 -9.67 26.01
C THR A 468 -52.85 -10.39 26.84
N GLN A 469 -54.08 -10.50 26.34
CA GLN A 469 -55.15 -11.32 26.94
C GLN A 469 -54.79 -12.80 26.96
N ILE A 470 -54.10 -13.30 25.92
CA ILE A 470 -53.55 -14.66 25.95
C ILE A 470 -52.48 -14.75 27.06
N ALA A 471 -51.56 -13.78 27.12
CA ALA A 471 -50.47 -13.78 28.09
C ALA A 471 -50.93 -13.77 29.55
N ASN A 472 -52.08 -13.16 29.83
CA ASN A 472 -52.64 -13.03 31.18
C ASN A 472 -53.75 -14.05 31.49
N GLY A 473 -54.08 -14.94 30.55
CA GLY A 473 -55.09 -15.98 30.73
C GLY A 473 -56.54 -15.53 30.54
N ASN A 474 -56.80 -14.26 30.19
CA ASN A 474 -58.15 -13.77 29.87
C ASN A 474 -58.68 -14.32 28.54
N TRP A 475 -57.80 -14.81 27.66
CA TRP A 475 -58.19 -15.51 26.44
C TRP A 475 -57.45 -16.85 26.33
N ASP A 476 -58.17 -17.93 26.57
CA ASP A 476 -57.67 -19.29 26.31
C ASP A 476 -57.82 -19.62 24.82
N VAL A 477 -56.68 -19.84 24.18
CA VAL A 477 -56.54 -20.25 22.79
C VAL A 477 -56.19 -21.72 22.85
N GLU A 478 -57.22 -22.58 22.88
CA GLU A 478 -57.16 -24.06 23.02
C GLU A 478 -56.22 -24.73 21.98
N ILE A 479 -54.91 -24.54 22.13
CA ILE A 479 -53.87 -24.92 21.17
C ILE A 479 -52.79 -25.70 21.90
N PHE A 480 -52.57 -26.93 21.44
CA PHE A 480 -51.51 -27.78 21.95
C PHE A 480 -50.19 -27.58 21.16
N VAL A 481 -49.09 -27.30 21.88
CA VAL A 481 -47.74 -27.24 21.31
C VAL A 481 -46.89 -28.34 21.92
N SER A 482 -46.42 -29.29 21.10
CA SER A 482 -45.61 -30.41 21.58
C SER A 482 -44.26 -29.99 22.18
N ASP A 483 -43.75 -30.76 23.14
CA ASP A 483 -42.47 -30.50 23.82
C ASP A 483 -41.28 -30.34 22.87
N ASP A 484 -41.25 -31.11 21.78
CA ASP A 484 -40.23 -30.98 20.72
C ASP A 484 -40.26 -29.60 20.04
N LYS A 485 -41.46 -29.09 19.73
CA LYS A 485 -41.62 -27.76 19.12
C LYS A 485 -41.24 -26.67 20.12
N THR A 486 -41.67 -26.83 21.37
CA THR A 486 -41.37 -25.93 22.49
C THR A 486 -39.85 -25.82 22.71
N SER A 487 -39.16 -26.95 22.85
CA SER A 487 -37.70 -26.99 23.08
C SER A 487 -36.90 -26.39 21.93
N ARG A 488 -37.39 -26.51 20.69
CA ARG A 488 -36.76 -25.90 19.52
C ARG A 488 -37.00 -24.39 19.41
N ARG A 489 -38.16 -23.89 19.84
CA ARG A 489 -38.59 -22.49 19.63
C ARG A 489 -38.28 -21.57 20.80
N LYS A 490 -38.45 -22.03 22.05
CA LYS A 490 -38.19 -21.23 23.27
C LYS A 490 -36.79 -20.58 23.31
N PRO A 491 -35.69 -21.23 22.84
CA PRO A 491 -34.36 -20.61 22.83
C PRO A 491 -34.29 -19.27 22.08
N PHE A 492 -35.14 -19.04 21.08
CA PHE A 492 -35.21 -17.76 20.37
C PHE A 492 -35.48 -16.57 21.30
N LEU A 493 -36.32 -16.76 22.33
CA LEU A 493 -36.67 -15.70 23.29
C LEU A 493 -35.46 -15.23 24.12
N ASN A 494 -34.41 -16.04 24.20
CA ASN A 494 -33.15 -15.70 24.88
C ASN A 494 -32.10 -15.05 23.95
N THR A 495 -32.40 -14.87 22.66
CA THR A 495 -31.50 -14.21 21.70
C THR A 495 -31.81 -12.71 21.54
N GLU A 496 -30.86 -11.94 21.03
CA GLU A 496 -31.10 -10.54 20.62
C GLU A 496 -31.74 -10.41 19.23
N ASN A 497 -32.20 -11.51 18.63
CA ASN A 497 -32.83 -11.47 17.31
C ASN A 497 -34.25 -10.88 17.39
N GLU A 498 -34.64 -10.12 16.37
CA GLU A 498 -35.98 -9.53 16.24
C GLU A 498 -36.98 -10.48 15.59
N LEU A 499 -38.28 -10.24 15.80
CA LEU A 499 -39.33 -10.87 14.99
C LEU A 499 -39.28 -10.29 13.58
N GLN A 500 -39.14 -11.16 12.57
CA GLN A 500 -39.02 -10.74 11.18
C GLN A 500 -40.34 -10.17 10.63
N ALA A 501 -40.24 -9.14 9.79
CA ALA A 501 -41.38 -8.62 9.04
C ALA A 501 -42.00 -9.74 8.17
N GLY A 502 -43.32 -9.92 8.26
CA GLY A 502 -44.02 -11.00 7.58
C GLY A 502 -44.07 -12.34 8.35
N PHE A 503 -43.67 -12.36 9.63
CA PHE A 503 -43.91 -13.51 10.50
C PHE A 503 -45.41 -13.83 10.58
N LYS A 504 -45.79 -15.03 10.16
CA LYS A 504 -47.18 -15.51 10.20
C LYS A 504 -47.39 -16.38 11.44
N ALA A 505 -48.17 -15.88 12.39
CA ALA A 505 -48.67 -16.68 13.49
C ALA A 505 -49.72 -17.65 12.97
N SER A 506 -49.49 -18.96 13.08
CA SER A 506 -50.38 -20.00 12.53
C SER A 506 -51.78 -20.08 13.14
N PHE A 507 -52.04 -19.29 14.19
CA PHE A 507 -53.29 -19.28 14.95
C PHE A 507 -54.13 -18.00 14.75
N LEU A 508 -53.64 -17.05 13.95
CA LEU A 508 -54.36 -15.83 13.60
C LEU A 508 -54.69 -15.82 12.10
N SER A 509 -55.80 -15.18 11.73
CA SER A 509 -56.21 -15.01 10.33
C SER A 509 -55.17 -14.21 9.52
N GLU A 510 -55.09 -14.48 8.21
CA GLU A 510 -54.21 -13.71 7.31
C GLU A 510 -54.72 -12.29 7.02
N GLU A 511 -56.01 -12.05 7.26
CA GLU A 511 -56.62 -10.72 7.22
C GLU A 511 -56.76 -10.15 8.63
N PRO A 512 -56.60 -8.82 8.80
CA PRO A 512 -56.84 -8.14 10.07
C PRO A 512 -58.24 -8.43 10.59
N SER A 513 -58.38 -8.60 11.91
CA SER A 513 -59.69 -8.70 12.55
C SER A 513 -60.49 -7.41 12.38
N ASP A 514 -61.82 -7.54 12.39
CA ASP A 514 -62.73 -6.39 12.48
C ASP A 514 -62.50 -5.65 13.79
N LEU A 515 -62.71 -4.32 13.78
CA LEU A 515 -62.54 -3.47 14.96
C LEU A 515 -63.52 -3.87 16.06
N LYS A 516 -63.00 -4.11 17.26
CA LYS A 516 -63.78 -4.44 18.46
C LYS A 516 -64.23 -3.19 19.21
N PHE A 517 -63.43 -2.13 19.21
CA PHE A 517 -63.71 -0.89 19.93
C PHE A 517 -64.18 0.23 18.98
N GLU A 518 -65.01 1.14 19.50
CA GLU A 518 -65.51 2.29 18.71
C GLU A 518 -64.44 3.37 18.50
N SER A 519 -63.44 3.44 19.38
CA SER A 519 -62.32 4.39 19.29
C SER A 519 -60.97 3.73 19.55
N ILE A 520 -59.89 4.34 19.02
CA ILE A 520 -58.52 3.91 19.30
C ILE A 520 -58.13 4.16 20.76
N GLU A 521 -58.69 5.18 21.39
CA GLU A 521 -58.51 5.48 22.80
C GLU A 521 -59.03 4.34 23.68
N ASP A 522 -60.22 3.81 23.40
CA ASP A 522 -60.78 2.66 24.12
C ASP A 522 -59.91 1.40 23.95
N ALA A 523 -59.38 1.19 22.73
CA ALA A 523 -58.46 0.07 22.46
C ALA A 523 -57.14 0.22 23.23
N ILE A 524 -56.60 1.44 23.36
CA ILE A 524 -55.41 1.73 24.17
C ILE A 524 -55.72 1.48 25.65
N ASP A 525 -56.87 1.92 26.14
CA ASP A 525 -57.27 1.73 27.53
C ASP A 525 -57.43 0.26 27.89
N ASP A 526 -58.04 -0.55 27.02
CA ASP A 526 -58.09 -2.00 27.18
C ASP A 526 -56.68 -2.60 27.21
N LEU A 527 -55.82 -2.30 26.22
CA LEU A 527 -54.44 -2.80 26.19
C LEU A 527 -53.70 -2.50 27.50
N ILE A 528 -53.79 -1.27 28.00
CA ILE A 528 -53.15 -0.89 29.27
C ILE A 528 -53.72 -1.70 30.43
N GLY A 529 -55.04 -1.89 30.49
CA GLY A 529 -55.69 -2.76 31.47
C GLY A 529 -55.18 -4.20 31.40
N GLN A 530 -54.98 -4.75 30.19
CA GLN A 530 -54.46 -6.10 29.99
C GLN A 530 -53.00 -6.23 30.43
N ILE A 531 -52.17 -5.20 30.22
CA ILE A 531 -50.78 -5.17 30.72
C ILE A 531 -50.75 -5.15 32.25
N GLN A 532 -51.60 -4.34 32.88
CA GLN A 532 -51.71 -4.31 34.34
C GLN A 532 -52.18 -5.65 34.90
N PHE A 533 -53.16 -6.28 34.24
CA PHE A 533 -53.65 -7.58 34.63
C PHE A 533 -52.61 -8.68 34.45
N PHE A 534 -51.82 -8.64 33.36
CA PHE A 534 -50.66 -9.52 33.16
C PHE A 534 -49.71 -9.45 34.36
N VAL A 535 -49.33 -8.24 34.80
CA VAL A 535 -48.45 -8.09 35.98
C VAL A 535 -49.10 -8.64 37.24
N LYS A 536 -50.41 -8.41 37.43
CA LYS A 536 -51.15 -8.88 38.60
C LYS A 536 -51.22 -10.41 38.68
N VAL A 537 -51.56 -11.09 37.58
CA VAL A 537 -51.71 -12.55 37.52
C VAL A 537 -50.43 -13.28 37.95
N PHE A 538 -49.27 -12.84 37.45
CA PHE A 538 -47.98 -13.44 37.81
C PHE A 538 -47.43 -12.94 39.16
N ALA A 539 -47.96 -11.85 39.71
CA ALA A 539 -47.66 -11.42 41.07
C ALA A 539 -48.40 -12.27 42.12
N GLU A 540 -49.63 -12.70 41.82
CA GLU A 540 -50.46 -13.55 42.69
C GLU A 540 -49.96 -15.01 42.72
N ASP A 541 -49.49 -15.55 41.60
CA ASP A 541 -48.80 -16.84 41.53
C ASP A 541 -47.57 -16.78 40.62
N LYS A 542 -46.38 -16.87 41.25
CA LYS A 542 -45.08 -16.82 40.57
C LYS A 542 -44.75 -18.09 39.78
N ASN A 543 -45.41 -19.20 40.07
CA ASN A 543 -45.23 -20.47 39.37
C ASN A 543 -46.27 -20.67 38.28
N ASN A 544 -47.19 -19.71 38.10
CA ASN A 544 -48.19 -19.77 37.05
C ASN A 544 -47.52 -19.85 35.68
N THR A 545 -48.08 -20.67 34.79
CA THR A 545 -47.67 -20.75 33.38
C THR A 545 -48.90 -20.57 32.51
N VAL A 546 -48.73 -19.85 31.40
CA VAL A 546 -49.81 -19.64 30.43
C VAL A 546 -49.35 -20.08 29.05
N VAL A 547 -50.20 -20.82 28.34
CA VAL A 547 -49.85 -21.43 27.05
C VAL A 547 -49.75 -20.36 25.96
N HIS A 548 -48.56 -20.20 25.40
CA HIS A 548 -48.38 -19.40 24.19
C HIS A 548 -48.59 -20.28 22.94
N PRO A 549 -49.48 -19.91 21.99
CA PRO A 549 -49.83 -20.73 20.81
C PRO A 549 -48.67 -21.20 19.92
N PHE A 550 -47.55 -20.45 19.90
CA PHE A 550 -46.33 -20.80 19.17
C PHE A 550 -45.22 -21.47 20.03
N PHE A 551 -45.03 -21.04 21.28
CA PHE A 551 -43.90 -21.42 22.14
C PHE A 551 -44.23 -22.44 23.23
N GLY A 552 -45.51 -22.83 23.39
CA GLY A 552 -45.98 -23.69 24.47
C GLY A 552 -46.12 -22.93 25.80
N GLU A 553 -46.17 -23.64 26.92
CA GLU A 553 -46.27 -23.04 28.26
C GLU A 553 -45.12 -22.07 28.54
N LEU A 554 -45.43 -20.81 28.85
CA LEU A 554 -44.45 -19.81 29.25
C LEU A 554 -44.75 -19.33 30.68
N ASP A 555 -43.69 -19.15 31.46
CA ASP A 555 -43.73 -18.43 32.74
C ASP A 555 -43.67 -16.91 32.49
N TYR A 556 -43.68 -16.13 33.58
CA TYR A 556 -43.59 -14.67 33.54
C TYR A 556 -42.39 -14.15 32.73
N GLU A 557 -41.20 -14.73 32.93
CA GLU A 557 -39.96 -14.23 32.31
C GLU A 557 -39.94 -14.51 30.80
N TYR A 558 -40.44 -15.67 30.38
CA TYR A 558 -40.56 -15.99 28.95
C TYR A 558 -41.68 -15.18 28.27
N TRP A 559 -42.81 -14.96 28.93
CA TRP A 559 -43.86 -14.06 28.41
C TRP A 559 -43.35 -12.63 28.29
N LYS A 560 -42.62 -12.13 29.30
CA LYS A 560 -42.01 -10.80 29.26
C LYS A 560 -41.05 -10.66 28.08
N LYS A 561 -40.16 -11.64 27.85
CA LYS A 561 -39.23 -11.65 26.70
C LYS A 561 -39.96 -11.65 25.36
N PHE A 562 -41.03 -12.43 25.25
CA PHE A 562 -41.86 -12.45 24.04
C PHE A 562 -42.53 -11.09 23.82
N GLN A 563 -43.20 -10.54 24.85
CA GLN A 563 -43.92 -9.28 24.75
C GLN A 563 -43.00 -8.11 24.40
N VAL A 564 -41.79 -8.03 24.96
CA VAL A 564 -40.80 -7.02 24.54
C VAL A 564 -40.51 -7.12 23.04
N LYS A 565 -40.31 -8.34 22.51
CA LYS A 565 -40.07 -8.54 21.07
C LYS A 565 -41.29 -8.24 20.21
N HIS A 566 -42.48 -8.61 20.68
CA HIS A 566 -43.77 -8.42 20.00
C HIS A 566 -44.17 -6.94 19.93
N PHE A 567 -44.10 -6.22 21.05
CA PHE A 567 -44.32 -4.77 21.09
C PHE A 567 -43.30 -4.03 20.24
N THR A 568 -42.01 -4.39 20.32
CA THR A 568 -40.96 -3.76 19.48
C THR A 568 -41.26 -3.95 17.99
N HIS A 569 -41.71 -5.14 17.58
CA HIS A 569 -42.09 -5.43 16.20
C HIS A 569 -43.23 -4.52 15.71
N HIS A 570 -44.31 -4.38 16.50
CA HIS A 570 -45.45 -3.55 16.12
C HIS A 570 -45.20 -2.05 16.26
N PHE A 571 -44.35 -1.63 17.19
CA PHE A 571 -43.94 -0.23 17.27
C PHE A 571 -43.08 0.15 16.06
N LYS A 572 -42.18 -0.73 15.59
CA LYS A 572 -41.47 -0.55 14.32
C LYS A 572 -42.40 -0.58 13.11
N GLN A 573 -43.44 -1.41 13.16
CA GLN A 573 -44.47 -1.48 12.12
C GLN A 573 -45.11 -0.11 11.85
N PHE A 574 -45.19 0.76 12.86
CA PHE A 574 -45.77 2.10 12.76
C PHE A 574 -44.77 3.24 13.03
N LYS A 575 -43.46 2.98 12.97
CA LYS A 575 -42.39 3.97 13.23
C LYS A 575 -42.48 4.69 14.58
N LEU A 576 -42.94 3.99 15.63
CA LEU A 576 -43.02 4.51 16.99
C LEU A 576 -41.66 4.44 17.73
N VAL A 577 -40.74 3.59 17.25
CA VAL A 577 -39.36 3.39 17.72
C VAL A 577 -38.37 3.18 16.58
#